data_AF-A0A939JMV5-F1
#
_entry.id   AF-A0A939JMV5-F1
#
_cell.length_a   1.000
_cell.length_b   1.000
_cell.length_c   1.000
_cell.angle_alpha   90.00
_cell.angle_beta   90.00
_cell.angle_gamma   90.00
#
_symmetry.space_group_name_H-M   'P 1'
#
loop_
_entity.id
_entity.type
_entity.pdbx_description
1 polymer ?
#
loop_
_entity_poly.entity_id
_entity_poly.type
_entity_poly.pdbx_seq_one_letter_code
_entity_poly.pdbx_strand_id
1 'polypeptide(L)'
;MPRERAEVAPGAVHVPGWLPVERQRELVGACREWARGPVPMRHTALPGGGVMSVQTVCLGWHWQPYRYVRVAGDVNGERVAELPGWLVELGRAAVAEAYG
;
A
#
# COMPACT_ATOMS: atom_id res chain seq x y z
N MET A 1 3.41 7.84 -27.43
CA MET A 1 2.98 6.43 -27.54
C MET A 1 2.89 5.83 -26.14
N PRO A 2 2.07 4.79 -25.91
CA PRO A 2 2.05 4.08 -24.63
C PRO A 2 3.46 3.58 -24.30
N ARG A 3 3.84 3.61 -23.01
CA ARG A 3 5.11 3.01 -22.58
C ARG A 3 4.99 1.50 -22.69
N GLU A 4 6.04 0.85 -23.14
CA GLU A 4 6.11 -0.60 -23.16
C GLU A 4 6.52 -1.14 -21.79
N ARG A 5 6.20 -2.41 -21.55
CA ARG A 5 6.74 -3.20 -20.44
C ARG A 5 8.27 -3.16 -20.49
N ALA A 6 8.90 -3.00 -19.33
CA ALA A 6 10.36 -2.99 -19.22
C ALA A 6 10.85 -3.62 -17.92
N GLU A 7 11.91 -4.42 -17.99
CA GLU A 7 12.71 -4.77 -16.83
C GLU A 7 13.65 -3.60 -16.50
N VAL A 8 13.47 -2.99 -15.32
CA VAL A 8 14.22 -1.79 -14.91
C VAL A 8 15.48 -2.15 -14.09
N ALA A 9 15.51 -3.35 -13.53
CA ALA A 9 16.63 -3.99 -12.86
C ALA A 9 16.34 -5.50 -12.75
N PRO A 10 17.35 -6.36 -12.51
CA PRO A 10 17.13 -7.79 -12.33
C PRO A 10 16.01 -8.10 -11.33
N GLY A 11 14.92 -8.71 -11.81
CA GLY A 11 13.75 -9.05 -10.98
C GLY A 11 12.78 -7.89 -10.66
N ALA A 12 12.92 -6.75 -11.35
CA ALA A 12 12.04 -5.59 -11.22
C ALA A 12 11.44 -5.23 -12.59
N VAL A 13 10.15 -5.51 -12.76
CA VAL A 13 9.42 -5.29 -14.02
C VAL A 13 8.41 -4.16 -13.85
N HIS A 14 8.47 -3.18 -14.74
CA HIS A 14 7.48 -2.12 -14.87
C HIS A 14 6.45 -2.48 -15.93
N VAL A 15 5.18 -2.56 -15.54
CA VAL A 15 4.05 -2.84 -16.43
C VAL A 15 3.12 -1.62 -16.53
N PRO A 16 3.43 -0.65 -17.40
CA PRO A 16 2.61 0.54 -17.56
C PRO A 16 1.23 0.20 -18.15
N GLY A 17 0.18 0.87 -17.67
CA GLY A 17 -1.17 0.71 -18.20
C GLY A 17 -1.87 -0.62 -17.87
N TRP A 18 -1.29 -1.41 -16.96
CA TRP A 18 -1.85 -2.72 -16.58
C TRP A 18 -3.24 -2.65 -15.93
N LEU A 19 -3.49 -1.64 -15.10
CA LEU A 19 -4.77 -1.48 -14.42
C LEU A 19 -5.79 -0.73 -15.29
N PRO A 20 -6.95 -1.32 -15.63
CA PRO A 20 -8.05 -0.59 -16.25
C PRO A 20 -8.51 0.58 -15.37
N VAL A 21 -9.03 1.64 -15.99
CA VAL A 21 -9.42 2.88 -15.29
C VAL A 21 -10.47 2.62 -14.21
N GLU A 22 -11.34 1.65 -14.42
CA GLU A 22 -12.38 1.21 -13.48
C GLU A 22 -11.74 0.65 -12.21
N ARG A 23 -10.74 -0.21 -12.34
CA ARG A 23 -9.98 -0.78 -11.21
C ARG A 23 -9.15 0.28 -10.49
N GLN A 24 -8.59 1.25 -11.22
CA GLN A 24 -7.92 2.40 -10.60
C GLN A 24 -8.89 3.21 -9.73
N ARG A 25 -10.11 3.45 -10.21
CA ARG A 25 -11.15 4.18 -9.46
C ARG A 25 -11.55 3.43 -8.19
N GLU A 26 -11.75 2.12 -8.28
CA GLU A 26 -12.07 1.28 -7.12
C GLU A 26 -10.97 1.32 -6.06
N LEU A 27 -9.70 1.22 -6.47
CA LEU A 27 -8.54 1.33 -5.59
C LEU A 27 -8.50 2.70 -4.88
N VAL A 28 -8.69 3.79 -5.61
CA VAL A 28 -8.73 5.14 -5.02
C VAL A 28 -9.88 5.28 -4.02
N GLY A 29 -11.06 4.72 -4.33
CA GLY A 29 -12.19 4.66 -3.41
C GLY A 29 -11.83 3.93 -2.13
N ALA A 30 -11.29 2.71 -2.25
CA ALA A 30 -10.87 1.90 -1.11
C ALA A 30 -9.80 2.59 -0.25
N CYS A 31 -8.80 3.23 -0.88
CA CYS A 31 -7.78 4.01 -0.16
C CYS A 31 -8.38 5.15 0.65
N ARG A 32 -9.40 5.86 0.14
CA ARG A 32 -10.10 6.92 0.87
C ARG A 32 -10.89 6.37 2.06
N GLU A 33 -11.48 5.19 1.92
CA GLU A 33 -12.13 4.50 3.04
C GLU A 33 -11.11 4.11 4.11
N TRP A 34 -10.02 3.47 3.73
CA TRP A 34 -8.98 3.05 4.68
C TRP A 34 -8.31 4.23 5.37
N ALA A 35 -8.15 5.36 4.69
CA ALA A 35 -7.60 6.57 5.29
C ALA A 35 -8.40 7.08 6.50
N ARG A 36 -9.69 6.71 6.57
CA ARG A 36 -10.60 6.99 7.69
C ARG A 36 -10.72 5.84 8.69
N GLY A 37 -9.99 4.75 8.46
CA GLY A 37 -10.08 3.50 9.20
C GLY A 37 -9.75 3.63 10.69
N PRO A 38 -9.83 2.51 11.44
CA PRO A 38 -9.61 2.50 12.90
C PRO A 38 -8.27 3.13 13.29
N VAL A 39 -7.26 3.00 12.44
CA VAL A 39 -6.03 3.79 12.47
C VAL A 39 -6.02 4.68 11.22
N PRO A 40 -6.23 6.00 11.33
CA PRO A 40 -6.35 6.88 10.17
C PRO A 40 -4.99 7.12 9.50
N MET A 41 -5.04 7.60 8.26
CA MET A 41 -3.86 8.03 7.53
C MET A 41 -3.14 9.17 8.25
N ARG A 42 -1.81 9.07 8.40
CA ARG A 42 -1.02 10.01 9.21
C ARG A 42 0.39 10.21 8.69
N HIS A 43 1.03 11.29 9.09
CA HIS A 43 2.48 11.44 8.98
C HIS A 43 3.19 10.52 9.98
N THR A 44 4.25 9.84 9.55
CA THR A 44 5.02 8.96 10.45
C THR A 44 6.18 9.73 11.08
N ALA A 45 6.26 9.71 12.40
CA ALA A 45 7.41 10.18 13.16
C ALA A 45 8.47 9.07 13.25
N LEU A 46 9.71 9.40 12.89
CA LEU A 46 10.85 8.49 12.95
C LEU A 46 11.59 8.64 14.29
N PRO A 47 12.38 7.64 14.72
CA PRO A 47 13.09 7.69 16.00
C PRO A 47 14.04 8.87 16.16
N GLY A 48 14.56 9.42 15.06
CA GLY A 48 15.42 10.61 15.05
C GLY A 48 14.66 11.95 15.08
N GLY A 49 13.34 11.95 15.33
CA GLY A 49 12.51 13.15 15.40
C GLY A 49 12.03 13.70 14.05
N GLY A 50 12.53 13.17 12.93
CA GLY A 50 12.04 13.51 11.60
C GLY A 50 10.61 13.02 11.36
N VAL A 51 9.80 13.85 10.71
CA VAL A 51 8.42 13.50 10.32
C VAL A 51 8.33 13.41 8.80
N MET A 52 7.84 12.29 8.29
CA MET A 52 7.67 12.09 6.85
C MET A 52 6.59 13.03 6.30
N SER A 53 6.86 13.68 5.16
CA SER A 53 5.87 14.52 4.46
C SER A 53 4.74 13.71 3.82
N VAL A 54 4.98 12.43 3.52
CA VAL A 54 3.95 11.49 3.06
C VAL A 54 3.09 11.07 4.25
N GLN A 55 1.79 10.90 4.01
CA GLN A 55 0.91 10.24 4.94
C GLN A 55 0.68 8.78 4.55
N THR A 56 0.64 7.90 5.54
CA THR A 56 0.53 6.45 5.34
C THR A 56 -0.63 5.89 6.15
N VAL A 57 -1.31 4.90 5.57
CA VAL A 57 -2.23 3.99 6.26
C VAL A 57 -1.72 2.57 6.11
N CYS A 58 -1.91 1.74 7.14
CA CYS A 58 -1.47 0.35 7.17
C CYS A 58 -2.68 -0.59 7.14
N LEU A 59 -2.56 -1.70 6.40
CA LEU A 59 -3.57 -2.76 6.33
C LEU A 59 -2.93 -4.11 6.69
N GLY A 60 -3.64 -4.93 7.46
CA GLY A 60 -3.15 -6.20 7.98
C GLY A 60 -2.10 -5.99 9.08
N TRP A 61 -0.95 -5.42 8.74
CA TRP A 61 0.13 -5.13 9.69
C TRP A 61 0.39 -3.64 9.75
N HIS A 62 0.44 -3.13 10.97
CA HIS A 62 0.95 -1.81 11.28
C HIS A 62 2.46 -1.79 11.15
N TRP A 63 2.95 -0.96 10.24
CA TRP A 63 4.36 -0.61 10.23
C TRP A 63 4.60 0.54 11.20
N GLN A 64 5.58 0.32 12.06
CA GLN A 64 6.21 1.33 12.89
C GLN A 64 7.71 1.17 12.70
N PRO A 65 8.54 2.19 12.96
CA PRO A 65 9.95 2.16 12.61
C PRO A 65 10.64 0.83 12.96
N TYR A 66 11.05 0.12 11.90
CA TYR A 66 11.77 -1.16 11.93
C TYR A 66 11.02 -2.37 12.49
N ARG A 67 9.69 -2.32 12.67
CA ARG A 67 8.92 -3.45 13.19
C ARG A 67 7.48 -3.48 12.66
N TYR A 68 6.93 -4.69 12.55
CA TYR A 68 5.53 -4.91 12.17
C TYR A 68 4.75 -5.47 13.35
N VAL A 69 3.61 -4.84 13.67
CA VAL A 69 2.68 -5.28 14.73
C VAL A 69 1.25 -5.20 14.22
N ARG A 70 0.29 -5.71 14.98
CA ARG A 70 -1.14 -5.60 14.61
C ARG A 70 -1.83 -4.36 15.18
N VAL A 71 -1.27 -3.77 16.23
CA VAL A 71 -1.85 -2.65 16.98
C VAL A 71 -0.96 -1.42 16.87
N ALA A 72 -1.54 -0.29 16.48
CA ALA A 72 -0.85 0.98 16.25
C ALA A 72 -0.67 1.77 17.56
N GLY A 73 0.10 1.20 18.49
CA GLY A 73 0.35 1.79 19.80
C GLY A 73 1.05 3.16 19.76
N ASP A 74 1.83 3.43 18.72
CA ASP A 74 2.48 4.71 18.43
C ASP A 74 1.57 5.74 17.74
N VAL A 75 0.27 5.44 17.62
CA VAL A 75 -0.71 6.29 16.93
C VAL A 75 -1.90 6.59 17.82
N ASN A 76 -2.75 5.59 18.02
CA ASN A 76 -4.01 5.71 18.75
C ASN A 76 -4.38 4.41 19.50
N GLY A 77 -3.50 3.39 19.49
CA GLY A 77 -3.73 2.13 20.20
C GLY A 77 -4.70 1.17 19.53
N GLU A 78 -5.23 1.49 18.34
CA GLU A 78 -6.19 0.64 17.64
C GLU A 78 -5.51 -0.42 16.76
N ARG A 79 -6.24 -1.50 16.48
CA ARG A 79 -5.83 -2.49 15.47
C ARG A 79 -6.04 -1.91 14.07
N VAL A 80 -5.06 -2.10 13.19
CA VAL A 80 -5.19 -1.68 11.78
C VAL A 80 -6.28 -2.46 11.06
N ALA A 81 -6.89 -1.85 10.04
CA ALA A 81 -7.86 -2.55 9.19
C ALA A 81 -7.24 -3.80 8.57
N GLU A 82 -8.02 -4.87 8.40
CA GLU A 82 -7.52 -6.10 7.78
C GLU A 82 -7.18 -5.89 6.30
N LEU A 83 -6.23 -6.68 5.80
CA LEU A 83 -5.88 -6.69 4.38
C LEU A 83 -6.96 -7.47 3.61
N PRO A 84 -7.74 -6.85 2.72
CA PRO A 84 -8.83 -7.54 2.06
C PRO A 84 -8.31 -8.53 1.02
N GLY A 85 -8.96 -9.69 0.93
CA GLY A 85 -8.54 -10.79 0.04
C GLY A 85 -8.40 -10.38 -1.43
N TRP A 86 -9.30 -9.53 -1.94
CA TRP A 86 -9.21 -9.06 -3.33
C TRP A 86 -7.93 -8.26 -3.62
N LEU A 87 -7.35 -7.58 -2.62
CA LEU A 87 -6.10 -6.85 -2.78
C LEU A 87 -4.90 -7.81 -2.78
N VAL A 88 -4.99 -8.91 -2.04
CA VAL A 88 -4.04 -10.02 -2.12
C VAL A 88 -4.06 -10.64 -3.52
N GLU A 89 -5.25 -10.92 -4.06
CA GLU A 89 -5.40 -11.44 -5.42
C GLU A 89 -4.93 -10.46 -6.48
N LEU A 90 -5.14 -9.15 -6.28
CA LEU A 90 -4.55 -8.13 -7.16
C LEU A 90 -3.02 -8.18 -7.14
N GLY A 91 -2.40 -8.37 -5.96
CA GLY A 91 -0.96 -8.55 -5.84
C GLY A 91 -0.46 -9.79 -6.60
N ARG A 92 -1.17 -10.92 -6.49
CA ARG A 92 -0.85 -12.15 -7.26
C ARG A 92 -0.96 -11.91 -8.76
N ALA A 93 -2.03 -11.24 -9.21
CA ALA A 93 -2.22 -10.90 -10.61
C ALA A 93 -1.11 -9.98 -11.13
N ALA A 94 -0.59 -9.05 -10.30
CA ALA A 94 0.52 -8.19 -10.67
C ALA A 94 1.82 -8.99 -10.91
N VAL A 95 2.07 -10.01 -10.09
CA VAL A 95 3.22 -10.91 -10.24
C VAL A 95 3.06 -11.76 -11.50
N ALA A 96 1.88 -12.34 -11.75
CA ALA A 96 1.61 -13.09 -12.97
C ALA A 96 1.79 -12.20 -14.20
N GLU A 97 1.21 -11.00 -14.21
CA GLU A 97 1.42 -10.04 -15.29
C GLU A 97 2.90 -9.72 -15.49
N ALA A 98 3.69 -9.53 -14.43
CA ALA A 98 5.10 -9.20 -14.52
C ALA A 98 5.93 -10.32 -15.17
N TYR A 99 5.61 -11.59 -14.91
CA TYR A 99 6.46 -12.74 -15.22
C TYR A 99 5.87 -13.78 -16.18
N GLY A 100 4.59 -13.69 -16.56
CA GLY A 100 3.88 -14.66 -17.41
C GLY A 100 3.08 -15.66 -16.60
#